data_AF-A0A962WA76-F1
#
_entry.id   AF-A0A962WA76-F1
#
_cell.length_a   1.000
_cell.length_b   1.000
_cell.length_c   1.000
_cell.angle_alpha   90.00
_cell.angle_beta   90.00
_cell.angle_gamma   90.00
#
_symmetry.space_group_name_H-M   'P 1'
#
loop_
_entity.id
_entity.type
_entity.pdbx_description
1 polymer ?
#
loop_
_entity_poly.entity_id
_entity_poly.type
_entity_poly.pdbx_seq_one_letter_code
_entity_poly.pdbx_strand_id
1 'polypeptide(L)'
;AASKGGSVSEDDAFRCFAEVFAQLELHLQRSLIDPLGDTSHMIALAEQRAAELETWQEQVSPGADVTTAAGQDVSMVQDGEIIAEFRDVFIEEAEEIAIELAQLVEAWSADPQANQVLRDIRRHFHTFKGNGRAVGANILGELGWAAQDMLDRVLDGDLELDAGVQDLVRDVIRALPSLVDSYRSAGQLDEVNTRQLTNRCFLMAHSGGVEPGARVAGGRGSEVAQAPVSSGIGH
;
A
#
# COMPACT_ATOMS: atom_id res chain seq x y z
N ALA A 1 26.69 -33.47 -5.62
CA ALA A 1 26.13 -33.36 -4.27
C ALA A 1 25.51 -31.98 -4.14
N ALA A 2 24.19 -31.86 -4.24
CA ALA A 2 23.48 -30.61 -4.05
C ALA A 2 23.38 -30.34 -2.54
N SER A 3 24.01 -29.26 -2.10
CA SER A 3 23.92 -28.78 -0.72
C SER A 3 22.54 -28.15 -0.52
N LYS A 4 21.79 -28.67 0.46
CA LYS A 4 20.53 -28.12 0.94
C LYS A 4 20.80 -26.76 1.58
N GLY A 5 20.68 -25.68 0.81
CA GLY A 5 20.52 -24.33 1.37
C GLY A 5 19.08 -24.21 1.84
N GLY A 6 18.87 -24.06 3.15
CA GLY A 6 17.56 -23.76 3.71
C GLY A 6 17.08 -22.43 3.15
N SER A 7 15.95 -22.44 2.44
CA SER A 7 15.25 -21.22 2.09
C SER A 7 14.65 -20.65 3.38
N VAL A 8 15.27 -19.60 3.91
CA VAL A 8 14.54 -18.67 4.77
C VAL A 8 13.55 -17.97 3.84
N SER A 9 12.25 -18.18 4.03
CA SER A 9 11.25 -17.46 3.22
C SER A 9 11.27 -16.01 3.69
N GLU A 10 11.50 -15.06 2.79
CA GLU A 10 11.40 -13.62 3.08
C GLU A 10 10.10 -13.30 3.85
N ASP A 11 9.04 -14.07 3.59
CA ASP A 11 7.74 -14.01 4.27
C ASP A 11 7.80 -14.12 5.79
N ASP A 12 8.69 -14.96 6.36
CA ASP A 12 8.78 -15.14 7.81
C ASP A 12 9.45 -13.94 8.48
N ALA A 13 10.47 -13.37 7.85
CA ALA A 13 11.13 -12.16 8.32
C ALA A 13 10.18 -10.94 8.21
N PHE A 14 9.42 -10.84 7.12
CA PHE A 14 8.40 -9.79 6.96
C PHE A 14 7.23 -9.93 7.93
N ARG A 15 6.77 -11.15 8.22
CA ARG A 15 5.76 -11.41 9.24
C ARG A 15 6.25 -11.04 10.63
N CYS A 16 7.50 -11.38 10.95
CA CYS A 16 8.13 -10.99 12.21
C CYS A 16 8.20 -9.47 12.35
N PHE A 17 8.63 -8.76 11.30
CA PHE A 17 8.63 -7.29 11.25
C PHE A 17 7.22 -6.68 11.42
N ALA A 18 6.21 -7.22 10.73
CA ALA A 18 4.83 -6.74 10.85
C ALA A 18 4.27 -6.95 12.26
N GLU A 19 4.59 -8.07 12.90
CA GLU A 19 4.20 -8.35 14.30
C GLU A 19 4.86 -7.37 15.28
N VAL A 20 6.14 -7.00 15.09
CA VAL A 20 6.81 -5.95 15.89
C VAL A 20 6.06 -4.62 15.77
N PHE A 21 5.78 -4.18 14.54
CA PHE A 21 5.12 -2.90 14.30
C PHE A 21 3.71 -2.84 14.88
N ALA A 22 2.93 -3.91 14.70
CA ALA A 22 1.57 -3.99 15.24
C ALA A 22 1.56 -3.89 16.77
N GLN A 23 2.49 -4.57 17.46
CA GLN A 23 2.58 -4.52 18.92
C GLN A 23 3.04 -3.16 19.45
N LEU A 24 3.98 -2.51 18.76
CA LEU A 24 4.40 -1.14 19.10
C LEU A 24 3.28 -0.13 18.89
N GLU A 25 2.52 -0.25 17.80
CA GLU A 25 1.39 0.63 17.53
C GLU A 25 0.27 0.43 18.55
N LEU A 26 -0.07 -0.82 18.88
CA LEU A 26 -1.07 -1.13 19.90
C LEU A 26 -0.65 -0.64 21.29
N HIS A 27 0.64 -0.78 21.63
CA HIS A 27 1.20 -0.22 22.85
C HIS A 27 1.03 1.31 22.90
N LEU A 28 1.44 2.02 21.85
CA LEU A 28 1.33 3.48 21.77
C LEU A 28 -0.12 3.96 21.86
N GLN A 29 -1.03 3.33 21.11
CA GLN A 29 -2.45 3.67 21.15
C GLN A 29 -3.05 3.45 22.53
N ARG A 30 -2.70 2.34 23.21
CA ARG A 30 -3.25 2.01 24.53
C ARG A 30 -2.65 2.87 25.65
N SER A 31 -1.37 3.20 25.57
CA SER A 31 -0.72 4.12 26.52
C SER A 31 -1.20 5.56 26.38
N LEU A 32 -1.70 5.96 25.21
CA LEU A 32 -2.37 7.26 25.03
C LEU A 32 -3.79 7.30 25.63
N ILE A 33 -4.50 6.17 25.64
CA ILE A 33 -5.87 6.06 26.16
C ILE A 33 -5.90 5.85 27.67
N ASP A 34 -5.03 4.98 28.18
CA ASP A 34 -4.86 4.69 29.61
C ASP A 34 -3.36 4.66 29.97
N PRO A 35 -2.78 5.81 30.36
CA PRO A 35 -1.35 5.92 30.67
C PRO A 35 -0.89 5.09 31.87
N LEU A 36 -1.83 4.59 32.69
CA LEU A 36 -1.55 3.72 33.83
C LEU A 36 -1.86 2.25 33.55
N GLY A 37 -2.38 1.93 32.36
CA GLY A 37 -2.66 0.58 31.92
C GLY A 37 -1.37 -0.21 31.70
N ASP A 38 -1.33 -1.45 32.20
CA ASP A 38 -0.18 -2.33 32.01
C ASP A 38 -0.11 -2.82 30.55
N THR A 39 0.80 -2.23 29.79
CA THR A 39 1.08 -2.58 28.39
C THR A 39 2.39 -3.35 28.23
N SER A 40 3.01 -3.78 29.34
CA SER A 40 4.36 -4.36 29.36
C SER A 40 4.46 -5.62 28.49
N HIS A 41 3.37 -6.39 28.38
CA HIS A 41 3.33 -7.58 27.54
C HIS A 41 3.43 -7.29 26.04
N MET A 42 2.86 -6.17 25.55
CA MET A 42 2.94 -5.78 24.14
C MET A 42 4.36 -5.37 23.76
N ILE A 43 5.04 -4.63 24.65
CA ILE A 43 6.46 -4.31 24.48
C ILE A 43 7.30 -5.59 24.50
N ALA A 44 7.07 -6.49 25.47
CA ALA A 44 7.82 -7.74 25.58
C ALA A 44 7.67 -8.63 24.33
N LEU A 45 6.46 -8.69 23.74
CA LEU A 45 6.22 -9.42 22.51
C LEU A 45 6.89 -8.74 21.31
N ALA A 46 6.85 -7.41 21.22
CA ALA A 46 7.58 -6.65 20.20
C ALA A 46 9.10 -6.88 20.30
N GLU A 47 9.67 -6.87 21.50
CA GLU A 47 11.09 -7.16 21.75
C GLU A 47 11.46 -8.59 21.36
N GLN A 48 10.62 -9.57 21.70
CA GLN A 48 10.82 -10.96 21.32
C GLN A 48 10.86 -11.11 19.78
N ARG A 49 9.91 -10.49 19.07
CA ARG A 49 9.88 -10.54 17.61
C ARG A 49 11.03 -9.74 16.97
N ALA A 50 11.44 -8.62 17.56
CA ALA A 50 12.60 -7.88 17.09
C ALA A 50 13.90 -8.70 17.23
N ALA A 51 14.05 -9.47 18.32
CA ALA A 51 15.16 -10.39 18.49
C ALA A 51 15.13 -11.53 17.47
N GLU A 52 13.95 -12.07 17.15
CA GLU A 52 13.79 -13.04 16.06
C GLU A 52 14.19 -12.42 14.71
N LEU A 53 13.84 -11.15 14.44
CA LEU A 53 14.26 -10.40 13.24
C LEU A 53 15.78 -10.25 13.11
N GLU A 54 16.48 -9.97 14.21
CA GLU A 54 17.95 -9.90 14.22
C GLU A 54 18.59 -11.24 13.82
N THR A 55 18.02 -12.37 14.25
CA THR A 55 18.52 -13.69 13.84
C THR A 55 18.35 -13.98 12.35
N TRP A 56 17.34 -13.37 11.70
CA TRP A 56 17.18 -13.43 10.26
C TRP A 56 18.17 -12.52 9.52
N GLN A 57 18.48 -11.34 10.08
CA GLN A 57 19.49 -10.43 9.53
C GLN A 57 20.88 -11.07 9.45
N GLU A 58 21.26 -11.88 10.44
CA GLU A 58 22.53 -12.61 10.45
C GLU A 58 22.62 -13.70 9.37
N GLN A 59 21.49 -14.18 8.86
CA GLN A 59 21.40 -15.18 7.80
C GLN A 59 21.44 -14.56 6.39
N VAL A 60 21.28 -13.24 6.28
CA VAL A 60 21.47 -12.50 5.03
C VAL A 60 22.96 -12.26 4.80
N SER A 61 23.52 -12.81 3.73
CA SER A 61 24.94 -12.62 3.40
C SER A 61 25.23 -11.14 3.06
N PRO A 62 26.37 -10.56 3.52
CA PRO A 62 26.75 -9.20 3.12
C PRO A 62 27.04 -9.18 1.62
N GLY A 63 26.19 -8.51 0.85
CA GLY A 63 26.24 -8.51 -0.61
C GLY A 63 25.19 -9.37 -1.31
N ALA A 64 24.16 -9.85 -0.59
CA ALA A 64 22.90 -10.15 -1.25
C ALA A 64 22.43 -8.86 -1.96
N ASP A 65 22.36 -8.89 -3.28
CA ASP A 65 21.85 -7.76 -4.06
C ASP A 65 20.45 -7.43 -3.52
N VAL A 66 20.28 -6.21 -3.02
CA VAL A 66 18.96 -5.61 -2.92
C VAL A 66 18.51 -5.48 -4.36
N THR A 67 17.78 -6.49 -4.84
CA THR A 67 16.97 -6.31 -6.04
C THR A 67 15.86 -5.37 -5.64
N THR A 68 16.14 -4.07 -5.63
CA THR A 68 15.10 -3.11 -5.92
C THR A 68 14.59 -3.54 -7.29
N ALA A 69 13.35 -4.00 -7.31
CA ALA A 69 12.59 -4.30 -8.51
C ALA A 69 12.36 -3.03 -9.34
N ALA A 70 13.45 -2.40 -9.79
CA ALA A 70 13.42 -1.39 -10.83
C ALA A 70 13.17 -2.15 -12.13
N GLY A 71 11.88 -2.29 -12.47
CA GLY A 71 11.43 -2.85 -13.75
C GLY A 71 10.92 -4.30 -13.70
N GLN A 72 10.32 -4.74 -12.59
CA GLN A 72 9.57 -5.99 -12.62
C GLN A 72 8.22 -5.79 -13.32
N ASP A 73 7.99 -6.59 -14.35
CA ASP A 73 6.66 -7.10 -14.68
C ASP A 73 5.91 -7.33 -13.35
N VAL A 74 4.80 -6.61 -13.13
CA VAL A 74 4.13 -6.54 -11.82
C VAL A 74 3.72 -7.95 -11.44
N SER A 75 4.54 -8.63 -10.63
CA SER A 75 4.19 -9.92 -10.06
C SER A 75 2.98 -9.68 -9.19
N MET A 76 1.79 -9.95 -9.75
CA MET A 76 0.52 -9.65 -9.10
C MET A 76 0.48 -10.37 -7.75
N VAL A 77 0.17 -9.63 -6.68
CA VAL A 77 -0.03 -10.22 -5.36
C VAL A 77 -1.12 -11.28 -5.46
N GLN A 78 -0.81 -12.44 -4.90
CA GLN A 78 -1.74 -13.57 -4.77
C GLN A 78 -2.01 -13.81 -3.30
N ASP A 79 -3.24 -14.23 -3.01
CA ASP A 79 -3.58 -14.68 -1.67
C ASP A 79 -2.82 -15.96 -1.32
N GLY A 80 -2.36 -16.02 -0.07
CA GLY A 80 -1.83 -17.22 0.53
C GLY A 80 -2.95 -18.13 1.03
N GLU A 81 -2.57 -19.25 1.63
CA GLU A 81 -3.52 -20.13 2.30
C GLU A 81 -3.99 -19.49 3.62
N ILE A 82 -5.28 -19.15 3.70
CA ILE A 82 -5.89 -18.68 4.95
C ILE A 82 -6.15 -19.86 5.87
N ILE A 83 -5.42 -19.90 6.99
CA ILE A 83 -5.54 -20.92 8.02
C ILE A 83 -6.98 -20.93 8.56
N ALA A 84 -7.61 -22.10 8.53
CA ALA A 84 -9.03 -22.25 8.85
C ALA A 84 -9.39 -21.76 10.27
N GLU A 85 -8.46 -21.85 11.22
CA GLU A 85 -8.68 -21.44 12.62
C GLU A 85 -8.80 -19.92 12.81
N PHE A 86 -8.20 -19.12 11.91
CA PHE A 86 -8.24 -17.66 11.96
C PHE A 86 -9.25 -17.05 10.99
N ARG A 87 -9.79 -17.84 10.05
CA ARG A 87 -10.66 -17.36 8.98
C ARG A 87 -11.94 -16.70 9.50
N ASP A 88 -12.68 -17.39 10.36
CA ASP A 88 -13.98 -16.90 10.82
C ASP A 88 -13.83 -15.60 11.63
N VAL A 89 -12.82 -15.54 12.50
CA VAL A 89 -12.48 -14.35 13.29
C VAL A 89 -12.08 -13.18 12.39
N PHE A 90 -11.21 -13.44 11.41
CA PHE A 90 -10.80 -12.42 10.44
C PHE A 90 -11.98 -11.86 9.66
N ILE A 91 -12.91 -12.70 9.21
CA ILE A 91 -14.07 -12.25 8.45
C ILE A 91 -14.99 -11.41 9.33
N GLU A 92 -15.27 -11.85 10.56
CA GLU A 92 -16.10 -11.10 11.50
C GLU A 92 -15.52 -9.70 11.76
N GLU A 93 -14.22 -9.61 12.04
CA GLU A 93 -13.53 -8.32 12.25
C GLU A 93 -13.53 -7.47 10.97
N ALA A 94 -13.27 -8.07 9.82
CA ALA A 94 -13.28 -7.38 8.54
C ALA A 94 -14.67 -6.84 8.15
N GLU A 95 -15.74 -7.56 8.48
CA GLU A 95 -17.12 -7.13 8.29
C GLU A 95 -17.47 -5.95 9.19
N GLU A 96 -17.08 -6.01 10.47
CA GLU A 96 -17.25 -4.89 11.41
C GLU A 96 -16.55 -3.63 10.89
N ILE A 97 -15.29 -3.73 10.50
CA ILE A 97 -14.52 -2.62 9.95
C ILE A 97 -15.18 -2.06 8.67
N ALA A 98 -15.69 -2.92 7.78
CA ALA A 98 -16.36 -2.49 6.57
C ALA A 98 -17.65 -1.70 6.86
N ILE A 99 -18.40 -2.10 7.89
CA ILE A 99 -19.60 -1.38 8.34
C ILE A 99 -19.23 -0.01 8.92
N GLU A 100 -18.19 0.07 9.75
CA GLU A 100 -17.71 1.32 10.32
C GLU A 100 -17.22 2.30 9.25
N LEU A 101 -16.42 1.80 8.29
CA LEU A 101 -15.96 2.58 7.14
C LEU A 101 -17.11 3.15 6.30
N ALA A 102 -18.18 2.37 6.10
CA ALA A 102 -19.36 2.84 5.38
C ALA A 102 -20.05 4.03 6.08
N GLN A 103 -20.03 4.07 7.41
CA GLN A 103 -20.57 5.22 8.17
C GLN A 103 -19.61 6.42 8.11
N LEU A 104 -18.32 6.18 8.30
CA LEU A 104 -17.30 7.23 8.28
C LEU A 104 -17.21 7.92 6.91
N VAL A 105 -17.30 7.17 5.81
CA VAL A 105 -17.21 7.77 4.46
C VAL A 105 -18.40 8.66 4.13
N GLU A 106 -19.60 8.36 4.64
CA GLU A 106 -20.77 9.24 4.50
C GLU A 106 -20.59 10.52 5.33
N ALA A 107 -20.11 10.41 6.56
CA ALA A 107 -19.80 11.56 7.40
C ALA A 107 -18.72 12.46 6.78
N TRP A 108 -17.65 11.86 6.26
CA TRP A 108 -16.57 12.58 5.57
C TRP A 108 -17.04 13.17 4.23
N SER A 109 -17.93 12.51 3.50
CA SER A 109 -18.50 13.05 2.25
C SER A 109 -19.34 14.31 2.50
N ALA A 110 -19.98 14.41 3.67
CA ALA A 110 -20.75 15.60 4.06
C ALA A 110 -19.85 16.78 4.48
N ASP A 111 -18.67 16.50 5.04
CA ASP A 111 -17.65 17.50 5.39
C ASP A 111 -16.23 16.97 5.06
N PRO A 112 -15.76 17.13 3.80
CA PRO A 112 -14.47 16.58 3.38
C PRO A 112 -13.26 17.19 4.08
N GLN A 113 -13.44 18.35 4.74
CA GLN A 113 -12.39 19.03 5.50
C GLN A 113 -12.29 18.52 6.95
N ALA A 114 -13.17 17.59 7.35
CA ALA A 114 -13.12 16.93 8.65
C ALA A 114 -11.96 15.93 8.73
N ASN A 115 -10.73 16.44 8.84
CA ASN A 115 -9.49 15.64 8.86
C ASN A 115 -9.46 14.56 9.96
N GLN A 116 -10.25 14.71 11.03
CA GLN A 116 -10.36 13.66 12.03
C GLN A 116 -11.07 12.41 11.50
N VAL A 117 -12.17 12.58 10.76
CA VAL A 117 -12.91 11.46 10.15
C VAL A 117 -12.03 10.78 9.09
N LEU A 118 -11.27 11.55 8.33
CA LEU A 118 -10.30 11.01 7.37
C LEU A 118 -9.19 10.19 8.03
N ARG A 119 -8.68 10.64 9.19
CA ARG A 119 -7.71 9.87 10.00
C ARG A 119 -8.29 8.57 10.52
N ASP A 120 -9.58 8.55 10.88
CA ASP A 120 -10.25 7.35 11.35
C ASP A 120 -10.44 6.35 10.19
N ILE A 121 -10.88 6.81 9.01
CA ILE A 121 -10.91 6.00 7.78
C ILE A 121 -9.54 5.39 7.47
N ARG A 122 -8.48 6.21 7.51
CA ARG A 122 -7.10 5.77 7.27
C ARG A 122 -6.64 4.71 8.27
N ARG A 123 -7.06 4.79 9.54
CA ARG A 123 -6.76 3.78 10.56
C ARG A 123 -7.40 2.42 10.23
N HIS A 124 -8.64 2.39 9.76
CA HIS A 124 -9.28 1.14 9.34
C HIS A 124 -8.55 0.48 8.17
N PHE A 125 -8.08 1.27 7.18
CA PHE A 125 -7.25 0.73 6.09
C PHE A 125 -5.89 0.21 6.57
N HIS A 126 -5.29 0.85 7.58
CA HIS A 126 -4.11 0.31 8.25
C HIS A 126 -4.40 -1.08 8.86
N THR A 127 -5.52 -1.23 9.56
CA THR A 127 -5.93 -2.52 10.14
C THR A 127 -6.13 -3.58 9.06
N PHE A 128 -6.79 -3.26 7.94
CA PHE A 128 -6.93 -4.19 6.81
C PHE A 128 -5.60 -4.66 6.24
N LYS A 129 -4.63 -3.74 6.07
CA LYS A 129 -3.27 -4.09 5.64
C LYS A 129 -2.62 -5.09 6.60
N GLY A 130 -2.73 -4.87 7.90
CA GLY A 130 -2.17 -5.74 8.93
C GLY A 130 -2.86 -7.11 8.95
N ASN A 131 -4.18 -7.11 9.10
CA ASN A 131 -5.00 -8.31 9.22
C ASN A 131 -4.92 -9.18 7.97
N GLY A 132 -5.02 -8.57 6.77
CA GLY A 132 -4.96 -9.28 5.51
C GLY A 132 -3.64 -10.05 5.34
N ARG A 133 -2.50 -9.39 5.63
CA ARG A 133 -1.18 -10.05 5.57
C ARG A 133 -1.03 -11.14 6.64
N ALA A 134 -1.55 -10.93 7.83
CA ALA A 134 -1.43 -11.88 8.94
C ALA A 134 -2.14 -13.21 8.65
N VAL A 135 -3.27 -13.18 7.93
CA VAL A 135 -4.04 -14.38 7.61
C VAL A 135 -3.85 -14.88 6.18
N GLY A 136 -3.05 -14.22 5.35
CA GLY A 136 -2.81 -14.60 3.95
C GLY A 136 -3.80 -14.03 2.93
N ALA A 137 -4.72 -13.15 3.34
CA ALA A 137 -5.55 -12.33 2.44
C ALA A 137 -4.74 -11.15 1.89
N ASN A 138 -3.69 -11.46 1.13
CA ASN A 138 -2.71 -10.50 0.64
C ASN A 138 -3.31 -9.47 -0.33
N ILE A 139 -4.30 -9.84 -1.14
CA ILE A 139 -4.98 -8.94 -2.09
C ILE A 139 -5.76 -7.87 -1.33
N LEU A 140 -6.50 -8.24 -0.28
CA LEU A 140 -7.15 -7.27 0.62
C LEU A 140 -6.11 -6.40 1.32
N GLY A 141 -5.02 -7.01 1.80
CA GLY A 141 -3.93 -6.29 2.45
C GLY A 141 -3.26 -5.25 1.55
N GLU A 142 -3.11 -5.56 0.26
CA GLU A 142 -2.56 -4.66 -0.76
C GLU A 142 -3.52 -3.49 -1.06
N LEU A 143 -4.83 -3.77 -1.21
CA LEU A 143 -5.84 -2.72 -1.36
C LEU A 143 -5.84 -1.79 -0.14
N GLY A 144 -5.79 -2.36 1.06
CA GLY A 144 -5.72 -1.60 2.31
C GLY A 144 -4.48 -0.70 2.38
N TRP A 145 -3.32 -1.21 1.98
CA TRP A 145 -2.09 -0.42 1.90
C TRP A 145 -2.21 0.71 0.87
N ALA A 146 -2.68 0.44 -0.34
CA ALA A 146 -2.76 1.45 -1.40
C ALA A 146 -3.75 2.58 -1.05
N ALA A 147 -4.89 2.23 -0.43
CA ALA A 147 -5.83 3.21 0.08
C ALA A 147 -5.23 4.03 1.24
N GLN A 148 -4.52 3.38 2.18
CA GLN A 148 -3.84 4.06 3.28
C GLN A 148 -2.79 5.06 2.77
N ASP A 149 -1.93 4.67 1.82
CA ASP A 149 -0.89 5.53 1.25
C ASP A 149 -1.47 6.77 0.55
N MET A 150 -2.55 6.57 -0.22
CA MET A 150 -3.26 7.68 -0.85
C MET A 150 -3.82 8.66 0.19
N LEU A 151 -4.42 8.14 1.28
CA LEU A 151 -4.97 8.97 2.35
C LEU A 151 -3.88 9.68 3.16
N ASP A 152 -2.73 9.04 3.36
CA ASP A 152 -1.56 9.65 4.01
C ASP A 152 -1.11 10.89 3.24
N ARG A 153 -1.01 10.80 1.90
CA ARG A 153 -0.67 11.96 1.05
C ARG A 153 -1.70 13.08 1.11
N VAL A 154 -2.99 12.77 1.22
CA VAL A 154 -4.04 13.80 1.41
C VAL A 154 -3.86 14.51 2.75
N LEU A 155 -3.60 13.74 3.82
CA LEU A 155 -3.42 14.27 5.17
C LEU A 155 -2.14 15.11 5.31
N ASP A 156 -1.09 14.73 4.60
CA ASP A 156 0.20 15.44 4.57
C ASP A 156 0.19 16.66 3.63
N GLY A 157 -0.84 16.76 2.77
CA GLY A 157 -1.00 17.86 1.80
C GLY A 157 -0.24 17.66 0.49
N ASP A 158 0.34 16.48 0.28
CA ASP A 158 1.05 16.08 -0.94
C ASP A 158 0.10 15.68 -2.08
N LEU A 159 -1.17 15.39 -1.76
CA LEU A 159 -2.24 15.12 -2.72
C LEU A 159 -3.42 16.05 -2.45
N GLU A 160 -3.83 16.83 -3.46
CA GLU A 160 -5.00 17.71 -3.35
C GLU A 160 -6.29 16.88 -3.22
N LEU A 161 -7.13 17.23 -2.24
CA LEU A 161 -8.43 16.60 -2.05
C LEU A 161 -9.44 17.15 -3.08
N ASP A 162 -9.64 16.40 -4.15
CA ASP A 162 -10.66 16.68 -5.17
C ASP A 162 -11.80 15.63 -5.18
N ALA A 163 -12.75 15.80 -6.10
CA ALA A 163 -13.86 14.86 -6.26
C ALA A 163 -13.38 13.45 -6.68
N GLY A 164 -12.29 13.35 -7.44
CA GLY A 164 -11.74 12.08 -7.88
C GLY A 164 -11.18 11.25 -6.72
N VAL A 165 -10.49 11.89 -5.78
CA VAL A 165 -10.03 11.26 -4.54
C VAL A 165 -11.22 10.80 -3.69
N GLN A 166 -12.22 11.65 -3.48
CA GLN A 166 -13.42 11.30 -2.70
C GLN A 166 -14.18 10.11 -3.31
N ASP A 167 -14.40 10.13 -4.62
CA ASP A 167 -15.10 9.06 -5.32
C ASP A 167 -14.33 7.74 -5.25
N LEU A 168 -12.99 7.79 -5.37
CA LEU A 168 -12.16 6.60 -5.26
C LEU A 168 -12.19 5.99 -3.85
N VAL A 169 -12.10 6.80 -2.79
CA VAL A 169 -12.26 6.31 -1.40
C VAL A 169 -13.62 5.63 -1.22
N ARG A 170 -14.69 6.23 -1.74
CA ARG A 170 -16.04 5.65 -1.68
C ARG A 170 -16.16 4.35 -2.47
N ASP A 171 -15.56 4.28 -3.65
CA ASP A 171 -15.54 3.07 -4.48
C ASP A 171 -14.84 1.92 -3.77
N VAL A 172 -13.67 2.17 -3.16
CA VAL A 172 -12.94 1.19 -2.37
C VAL A 172 -13.79 0.69 -1.21
N ILE A 173 -14.36 1.58 -0.40
CA ILE A 173 -15.17 1.21 0.77
C ILE A 173 -16.42 0.43 0.36
N ARG A 174 -17.06 0.80 -0.76
CA ARG A 174 -18.23 0.10 -1.30
C ARG A 174 -17.90 -1.34 -1.75
N ALA A 175 -16.67 -1.59 -2.18
CA ALA A 175 -16.24 -2.92 -2.61
C ALA A 175 -15.92 -3.86 -1.43
N LEU A 176 -15.59 -3.31 -0.24
CA LEU A 176 -15.13 -4.10 0.91
C LEU A 176 -16.10 -5.21 1.34
N PRO A 177 -17.43 -5.01 1.48
CA PRO A 177 -18.32 -6.07 1.94
C PRO A 177 -18.27 -7.31 1.04
N SER A 178 -18.28 -7.12 -0.29
CA SER A 178 -18.20 -8.22 -1.25
C SER A 178 -16.81 -8.86 -1.29
N LEU A 179 -15.75 -8.06 -1.13
CA LEU A 179 -14.38 -8.55 -1.04
C LEU A 179 -14.19 -9.42 0.22
N VAL A 180 -14.65 -8.97 1.37
CA VAL A 180 -14.58 -9.71 2.64
C VAL A 180 -15.38 -11.02 2.56
N ASP A 181 -16.60 -10.99 2.00
CA ASP A 181 -17.43 -12.19 1.85
C ASP A 181 -16.77 -13.25 0.95
N SER A 182 -15.95 -12.84 -0.03
CA SER A 182 -15.22 -13.79 -0.89
C SER A 182 -14.28 -14.72 -0.11
N TYR A 183 -13.78 -14.28 1.05
CA TYR A 183 -12.91 -15.08 1.91
C TYR A 183 -13.66 -16.13 2.77
N ARG A 184 -14.99 -16.05 2.87
CA ARG A 184 -15.82 -16.96 3.68
C ARG A 184 -15.81 -18.39 3.17
N SER A 185 -15.92 -18.58 1.86
CA SER A 185 -16.20 -19.90 1.27
C SER A 185 -15.40 -20.17 0.00
N ALA A 186 -14.08 -19.91 -0.04
CA ALA A 186 -13.30 -19.96 -1.29
C ALA A 186 -14.09 -19.31 -2.46
N GLY A 187 -14.75 -18.19 -2.16
CA GLY A 187 -15.67 -17.55 -3.06
C GLY A 187 -14.90 -17.06 -4.28
N GLN A 188 -15.64 -16.74 -5.36
CA GLN A 188 -15.03 -16.13 -6.52
C GLN A 188 -14.66 -14.68 -6.16
N LEU A 189 -13.43 -14.48 -5.68
CA LEU A 189 -12.85 -13.16 -5.51
C LEU A 189 -12.88 -12.44 -6.85
N ASP A 190 -13.44 -11.23 -6.90
CA ASP A 190 -13.30 -10.35 -8.05
C ASP A 190 -11.91 -9.71 -8.03
N GLU A 191 -10.91 -10.52 -8.40
CA GLU A 191 -9.51 -10.10 -8.45
C GLU A 191 -9.30 -8.95 -9.42
N VAL A 192 -10.07 -8.92 -10.52
CA VAL A 192 -9.93 -7.89 -11.55
C VAL A 192 -10.35 -6.54 -11.01
N ASN A 193 -11.55 -6.44 -10.42
CA ASN A 193 -12.04 -5.19 -9.86
C ASN A 193 -11.17 -4.75 -8.66
N THR A 194 -10.82 -5.68 -7.77
CA THR A 194 -9.98 -5.37 -6.60
C THR A 194 -8.63 -4.81 -7.03
N ARG A 195 -7.95 -5.44 -8.00
CA ARG A 195 -6.68 -4.93 -8.55
C ARG A 195 -6.84 -3.59 -9.27
N GLN A 196 -7.95 -3.37 -9.96
CA GLN A 196 -8.22 -2.07 -10.58
C GLN A 196 -8.34 -0.95 -9.54
N LEU A 197 -9.02 -1.21 -8.41
CA LEU A 197 -9.12 -0.27 -7.30
C LEU A 197 -7.76 -0.02 -6.66
N THR A 198 -6.99 -1.07 -6.36
CA THR A 198 -5.61 -0.96 -5.83
C THR A 198 -4.73 -0.11 -6.74
N ASN A 199 -4.73 -0.38 -8.05
CA ASN A 199 -3.94 0.38 -9.02
C ASN A 199 -4.40 1.83 -9.13
N ARG A 200 -5.71 2.11 -9.08
CA ARG A 200 -6.23 3.48 -9.07
C ARG A 200 -5.74 4.25 -7.84
N CYS A 201 -5.76 3.65 -6.65
CA CYS A 201 -5.23 4.28 -5.43
C CYS A 201 -3.73 4.54 -5.55
N PHE A 202 -2.95 3.55 -5.99
CA PHE A 202 -1.51 3.71 -6.19
C PHE A 202 -1.18 4.82 -7.18
N LEU A 203 -1.83 4.81 -8.35
CA LEU A 203 -1.61 5.83 -9.37
C LEU A 203 -2.00 7.21 -8.83
N MET A 204 -3.17 7.36 -8.20
CA MET A 204 -3.62 8.64 -7.65
C MET A 204 -2.60 9.21 -6.66
N ALA A 205 -2.16 8.39 -5.71
CA ALA A 205 -1.15 8.73 -4.73
C ALA A 205 0.12 9.26 -5.42
N HIS A 206 0.65 8.54 -6.42
CA HIS A 206 1.97 8.81 -7.00
C HIS A 206 1.95 9.72 -8.24
N SER A 207 0.78 10.05 -8.79
CA SER A 207 0.64 10.90 -9.98
C SER A 207 1.03 12.36 -9.76
N GLY A 208 1.21 12.81 -8.51
CA GLY A 208 1.80 14.11 -8.17
C GLY A 208 3.35 14.17 -8.24
N GLY A 209 4.03 13.04 -8.49
CA GLY A 209 5.49 12.91 -8.39
C GLY A 209 6.24 12.56 -9.69
N VAL A 210 5.55 12.48 -10.83
CA VAL A 210 6.21 12.24 -12.12
C VAL A 210 5.73 13.27 -13.12
N GLU A 211 6.49 14.36 -13.27
CA GLU A 211 6.46 15.17 -14.50
C GLU A 211 6.65 14.19 -15.69
N PRO A 212 5.64 13.97 -16.53
CA PRO A 212 5.84 13.26 -17.78
C PRO A 212 6.60 14.25 -18.65
N GLY A 213 7.91 14.02 -18.77
CA GLY A 213 8.86 14.88 -19.46
C GLY A 213 8.23 15.73 -20.55
N ALA A 214 7.96 16.99 -20.20
CA ALA A 214 7.61 18.03 -21.13
C ALA A 214 8.76 18.21 -22.11
N ARG A 215 8.68 17.53 -23.25
CA ARG A 215 9.30 18.01 -24.49
C ARG A 215 8.19 18.52 -25.38
N VAL A 216 7.78 19.75 -25.07
CA VAL A 216 7.10 20.62 -26.02
C VAL A 216 8.00 20.76 -27.24
N ALA A 217 7.48 20.33 -28.39
CA ALA A 217 8.01 20.66 -29.69
C ALA A 217 8.01 22.19 -29.86
N GLY A 218 9.20 22.76 -30.12
CA GLY A 218 9.38 24.14 -30.53
C GLY A 218 10.41 24.19 -31.64
N GLY A 219 9.97 23.94 -32.87
CA GLY A 219 10.82 24.05 -34.06
C GLY A 219 11.27 25.48 -34.34
N ARG A 220 12.44 25.63 -34.95
CA ARG A 220 12.76 26.70 -35.90
C ARG A 220 13.77 26.16 -36.92
N GLY A 221 13.45 26.37 -38.20
CA GLY A 221 13.97 25.63 -39.33
C GLY A 221 15.44 25.86 -39.66
N SER A 222 16.06 24.80 -40.16
CA SER A 222 17.30 24.88 -40.93
C SER A 222 16.93 25.12 -42.40
N GLU A 223 17.00 26.38 -42.80
CA GLU A 223 16.98 26.82 -44.18
C GLU A 223 18.24 26.29 -44.89
N VAL A 224 18.03 25.57 -45.99
CA VAL A 224 19.09 25.04 -46.87
C VAL A 224 19.62 26.20 -47.70
N ALA A 225 20.74 26.79 -47.30
CA ALA A 225 21.50 27.71 -48.14
C ALA A 225 22.50 26.92 -48.99
N GLN A 226 22.09 26.55 -50.21
CA GLN A 226 23.02 26.19 -51.28
C GLN A 226 23.42 27.46 -52.05
N ALA A 227 24.74 27.67 -52.15
CA ALA A 227 25.39 28.83 -52.72
C ALA A 227 25.11 29.05 -54.22
N PRO A 228 25.04 30.30 -54.70
CA PRO A 228 25.20 30.60 -56.10
C PRO A 228 26.67 30.86 -56.48
N VAL A 229 26.96 30.37 -57.68
CA VAL A 229 28.15 30.42 -58.53
C VAL A 229 28.83 31.80 -58.58
N SER A 230 30.17 31.81 -58.52
CA SER A 230 30.99 32.99 -58.82
C SER A 230 31.03 33.26 -60.32
N SER A 231 30.78 34.49 -60.77
CA SER A 231 31.40 35.03 -61.98
C SER A 231 31.57 36.53 -61.83
N GLY A 232 32.82 36.98 -61.94
CA GLY A 232 33.21 38.38 -61.81
C GLY A 232 32.82 39.27 -62.98
N ILE A 233 33.12 40.56 -62.80
CA ILE A 233 33.66 41.55 -63.75
C ILE A 233 33.67 42.90 -63.01
N GLY A 234 34.81 43.60 -62.97
CA GLY A 234 34.83 45.00 -62.55
C GLY A 234 36.20 45.60 -62.22
N HIS A 235 36.94 45.94 -63.27
CA HIS A 235 38.10 46.86 -63.35
C HIS A 235 39.48 46.45 -62.81
#